data_AF-A0A0A1UDE0-F1
#
_entry.id   AF-A0A0A1UDE0-F1
#
_cell.length_a   1.000
_cell.length_b   1.000
_cell.length_c   1.000
_cell.angle_alpha   90.00
_cell.angle_beta   90.00
_cell.angle_gamma   90.00
#
_symmetry.space_group_name_H-M   'P 1'
#
loop_
_entity.id
_entity.type
_entity.pdbx_description
1 polymer ?
#
loop_
_entity_poly.entity_id
_entity_poly.type
_entity_poly.pdbx_seq_one_letter_code
_entity_poly.pdbx_strand_id
1 'polypeptide(L)'
;MNASRLAMIYQANVVLYIDRETTLRNFRLVNKRAHEAIRCLKVNPRSIYLGYNFLFNFFPHLNTLTGNLNTMVHSLTQKQMDQITWFDCSNAEISPEAFDGTILNKIITISIQKGSFSYVQKHCTKVRKIVITLDDDFSFENLRFRFLQKLVIKKSVNDKLKIKLSDFVVTNPDASIGILNMESDEVDIDTNVNDKYHRICIEKVTKDVVKKIVTSNTQKREDEQFPYFIKPTLNVKNFNEKFLDFNQLEKLKYIYYDYRTYLYEYKISSNWNNIKNIDLTQLYRLGIISMYFDKTVETTVTMPNPVNAKFLTFGFVTKSPNTIHFVNIENCYHLSNVNINCSFNNITLDLRNNHTDLVLINTGKEIAKVNFLCVFPTSYCILKGLDIKEITFNNSGFNCSLTFVNMQNLKKIVFKYESNRKSYEKRRRQEEIEISVGHPVEVIFGHEDNFDDLFYYSVYKLIIFYPKKT
;
A
#
# COMPACT_ATOMS: atom_id res chain seq x y z
N MET A 1 17.80 10.93 39.52
CA MET A 1 16.53 10.60 38.82
C MET A 1 16.53 9.11 38.48
N ASN A 2 15.65 8.33 39.10
CA ASN A 2 15.48 6.92 38.76
C ASN A 2 14.75 6.84 37.41
N ALA A 3 15.47 6.53 36.33
CA ALA A 3 14.85 6.24 35.05
C ALA A 3 13.85 5.09 35.25
N SER A 4 12.56 5.37 35.08
CA SER A 4 11.48 4.39 35.17
C SER A 4 11.71 3.34 34.09
N ARG A 5 12.29 2.20 34.49
CA ARG A 5 12.60 1.10 33.57
C ARG A 5 11.29 0.46 33.12
N LEU A 6 10.99 0.53 31.81
CA LEU A 6 9.84 -0.16 31.21
C LEU A 6 9.82 -1.64 31.63
N ALA A 7 8.66 -2.10 32.13
CA ALA A 7 8.43 -3.50 32.44
C ALA A 7 8.43 -4.35 31.16
N MET A 8 8.75 -5.64 31.31
CA MET A 8 8.92 -6.59 30.21
C MET A 8 7.68 -6.70 29.31
N ILE A 9 6.48 -6.61 29.90
CA ILE A 9 5.22 -6.67 29.16
C ILE A 9 5.09 -5.53 28.14
N TYR A 10 5.48 -4.31 28.50
CA TYR A 10 5.46 -3.17 27.58
C TYR A 10 6.51 -3.32 26.49
N GLN A 11 7.68 -3.87 26.82
CA GLN A 11 8.72 -4.15 25.84
C GLN A 11 8.28 -5.23 24.84
N ALA A 12 7.61 -6.29 25.30
CA ALA A 12 7.05 -7.31 24.41
C ALA A 12 5.97 -6.75 23.49
N ASN A 13 5.10 -5.86 24.01
CA ASN A 13 4.12 -5.15 23.19
C ASN A 13 4.79 -4.31 22.11
N VAL A 14 5.84 -3.55 22.44
CA VAL A 14 6.60 -2.76 21.45
C VAL A 14 7.13 -3.67 20.33
N VAL A 15 7.68 -4.83 20.67
CA VAL A 15 8.23 -5.77 19.68
C VAL A 15 7.18 -6.24 18.66
N LEU A 16 5.91 -6.40 19.05
CA LEU A 16 4.83 -6.79 18.13
C LEU A 16 4.55 -5.75 17.03
N TYR A 17 4.92 -4.49 17.25
CA TYR A 17 4.75 -3.38 16.31
C TYR A 17 6.02 -3.04 15.53
N ILE A 18 7.16 -3.68 15.82
CA ILE A 18 8.37 -3.46 15.04
C ILE A 18 8.25 -4.22 13.73
N ASP A 19 8.37 -3.50 12.62
CA ASP A 19 8.12 -4.01 11.28
C ASP A 19 9.38 -4.26 10.45
N ARG A 20 10.54 -3.79 10.90
CA ARG A 20 11.83 -3.93 10.22
C ARG A 20 12.80 -4.84 11.00
N GLU A 21 13.47 -5.72 10.26
CA GLU A 21 14.49 -6.62 10.80
C GLU A 21 15.63 -5.87 11.51
N THR A 22 16.12 -4.78 10.91
CA THR A 22 17.19 -3.95 11.48
C THR A 22 16.78 -3.34 12.81
N THR A 23 15.54 -2.86 12.92
CA THR A 23 14.99 -2.32 14.16
C THR A 23 14.85 -3.40 15.22
N LEU A 24 14.42 -4.62 14.87
CA LEU A 24 14.39 -5.75 15.81
C LEU A 24 15.79 -6.10 16.32
N ARG A 25 16.78 -6.18 15.41
CA ARG A 25 18.18 -6.45 15.77
C ARG A 25 18.71 -5.40 16.73
N ASN A 26 18.44 -4.12 16.47
CA ASN A 26 18.83 -3.02 17.35
C ASN A 26 18.10 -3.09 18.70
N PHE A 27 16.80 -3.37 18.71
CA PHE A 27 16.00 -3.51 19.93
C PHE A 27 16.58 -4.58 20.86
N ARG A 28 17.00 -5.72 20.32
CA ARG A 28 17.66 -6.80 21.08
C ARG A 28 18.93 -6.34 21.81
N LEU A 29 19.63 -5.35 21.27
CA LEU A 29 20.89 -4.81 21.81
C LEU A 29 20.68 -3.70 22.85
N VAL A 30 19.45 -3.18 23.00
CA VAL A 30 19.19 -2.04 23.90
C VAL A 30 19.48 -2.40 25.36
N ASN A 31 18.99 -3.54 25.85
CA ASN A 31 19.29 -4.06 27.18
C ASN A 31 18.83 -5.53 27.33
N LYS A 32 19.20 -6.17 28.46
CA LYS A 32 18.82 -7.56 28.77
C LYS A 32 17.31 -7.80 28.76
N ARG A 33 16.49 -6.85 29.24
CA ARG A 33 15.02 -7.02 29.26
C ARG A 33 14.43 -7.01 27.84
N ALA A 34 15.01 -6.25 26.92
CA ALA A 34 14.58 -6.23 25.52
C ALA A 34 14.87 -7.58 24.84
N HIS A 35 16.01 -8.19 25.16
CA HIS A 35 16.31 -9.55 24.75
C HIS A 35 15.33 -10.58 25.34
N GLU A 36 15.04 -10.51 26.64
CA GLU A 36 14.05 -11.40 27.27
C GLU A 36 12.63 -11.19 26.72
N ALA A 37 12.24 -9.95 26.42
CA ALA A 37 10.94 -9.65 25.82
C ALA A 37 10.76 -10.32 24.45
N ILE A 38 11.81 -10.36 23.63
CA ILE A 38 11.83 -11.11 22.36
C ILE A 38 11.65 -12.61 22.62
N ARG A 39 12.36 -13.17 23.60
CA ARG A 39 12.26 -14.61 23.92
C ARG A 39 10.88 -14.98 24.45
N CYS A 40 10.23 -14.11 25.21
CA CYS A 40 8.90 -14.36 25.76
C CYS A 40 7.78 -14.35 24.73
N LEU A 41 8.00 -13.79 23.54
CA LEU A 41 6.97 -13.75 22.49
C LEU A 41 6.73 -15.12 21.89
N LYS A 42 5.46 -15.53 21.94
CA LYS A 42 4.95 -16.77 21.36
C LYS A 42 4.23 -16.56 20.03
N VAL A 43 3.99 -15.31 19.66
CA VAL A 43 3.36 -14.88 18.40
C VAL A 43 4.33 -13.97 17.65
N ASN A 44 4.31 -14.03 16.32
CA ASN A 44 5.16 -13.17 15.52
C ASN A 44 4.64 -11.72 15.50
N PRO A 45 5.54 -10.75 15.29
CA PRO A 45 5.15 -9.39 14.92
C PRO A 45 4.29 -9.40 13.65
N ARG A 46 3.38 -8.42 13.51
CA ARG A 46 2.43 -8.34 12.39
C ARG A 46 3.06 -8.06 11.02
N SER A 47 4.37 -7.78 10.98
CA SER A 47 5.07 -7.43 9.75
C SER A 47 5.42 -8.66 8.92
N ILE A 48 4.87 -8.69 7.72
CA ILE A 48 5.00 -9.74 6.70
C ILE A 48 6.39 -9.71 6.02
N TYR A 49 7.19 -8.67 6.28
CA TYR A 49 8.48 -8.45 5.62
C TYR A 49 9.65 -9.24 6.24
N LEU A 50 9.41 -9.95 7.34
CA LEU A 50 10.44 -10.79 7.97
C LEU A 50 10.42 -12.19 7.34
N GLY A 51 11.56 -12.62 6.79
CA GLY A 51 11.70 -14.00 6.30
C GLY A 51 11.52 -15.03 7.42
N TYR A 52 10.85 -16.15 7.16
CA TYR A 52 10.56 -17.17 8.18
C TYR A 52 11.83 -17.70 8.87
N ASN A 53 12.93 -17.87 8.15
CA ASN A 53 14.19 -18.30 8.76
C ASN A 53 14.70 -17.31 9.80
N PHE A 54 14.62 -16.01 9.54
CA PHE A 54 14.96 -15.00 10.54
C PHE A 54 14.00 -15.09 11.73
N LEU A 55 12.70 -15.17 11.47
CA LEU A 55 11.65 -15.16 12.47
C LEU A 55 11.76 -16.33 13.47
N PHE A 56 11.98 -17.55 13.00
CA PHE A 56 12.17 -18.71 13.90
C PHE A 56 13.52 -18.69 14.64
N ASN A 57 14.56 -18.11 14.03
CA ASN A 57 15.86 -17.92 14.70
C ASN A 57 15.81 -16.81 15.76
N PHE A 58 15.02 -15.76 15.52
CA PHE A 58 14.97 -14.57 16.36
C PHE A 58 13.95 -14.71 17.49
N PHE A 59 12.84 -15.41 17.26
CA PHE A 59 11.78 -15.69 18.22
C PHE A 59 11.76 -17.20 18.57
N PRO A 60 12.63 -17.66 19.48
CA PRO A 60 12.85 -19.09 19.70
C PRO A 60 11.66 -19.84 20.31
N HIS A 61 10.73 -19.12 20.94
CA HIS A 61 9.54 -19.70 21.58
C HIS A 61 8.24 -19.39 20.82
N LEU A 62 8.37 -18.98 19.55
CA LEU A 62 7.25 -18.81 18.65
C LEU A 62 6.48 -20.13 18.52
N ASN A 63 5.17 -20.08 18.74
CA ASN A 63 4.27 -21.23 18.56
C ASN A 63 2.95 -20.86 17.87
N THR A 64 2.72 -19.57 17.64
CA THR A 64 1.56 -19.03 16.93
C THR A 64 2.07 -18.20 15.77
N LEU A 65 1.64 -18.54 14.55
CA LEU A 65 2.04 -17.82 13.35
C LEU A 65 0.83 -17.11 12.74
N THR A 66 0.94 -15.79 12.61
CA THR A 66 -0.04 -14.89 12.00
C THR A 66 0.41 -14.55 10.59
N GLY A 67 -0.45 -14.82 9.59
CA GLY A 67 -0.05 -14.69 8.19
C GLY A 67 -1.06 -15.26 7.20
N ASN A 68 -0.72 -15.16 5.91
CA ASN A 68 -1.43 -15.87 4.85
C ASN A 68 -1.09 -17.37 4.92
N LEU A 69 -2.09 -18.22 5.12
CA LEU A 69 -1.88 -19.67 5.32
C LEU A 69 -1.22 -20.35 4.12
N ASN A 70 -1.58 -19.96 2.89
CA ASN A 70 -0.94 -20.49 1.69
C ASN A 70 0.56 -20.23 1.72
N THR A 71 0.96 -18.99 2.01
CA THR A 71 2.39 -18.65 2.10
C THR A 71 3.09 -19.39 3.24
N MET A 72 2.46 -19.50 4.41
CA MET A 72 3.03 -20.19 5.57
C MET A 72 3.29 -21.67 5.27
N VAL A 73 2.29 -22.40 4.77
CA VAL A 73 2.40 -23.85 4.55
C VAL A 73 3.48 -24.20 3.53
N HIS A 74 3.65 -23.39 2.47
CA HIS A 74 4.65 -23.65 1.44
C HIS A 74 6.07 -23.22 1.83
N SER A 75 6.22 -22.32 2.81
CA SER A 75 7.53 -21.75 3.16
C SER A 75 8.18 -22.37 4.40
N LEU A 76 7.41 -23.08 5.22
CA LEU A 76 7.89 -23.67 6.46
C LEU A 76 8.48 -25.07 6.22
N THR A 77 9.63 -25.32 6.80
CA THR A 77 10.16 -26.68 6.94
C THR A 77 9.29 -27.50 7.91
N GLN A 78 9.34 -28.83 7.83
CA GLN A 78 8.60 -29.70 8.76
C GLN A 78 8.92 -29.39 10.23
N LYS A 79 10.20 -29.16 10.57
CA LYS A 79 10.61 -28.78 11.93
C LYS A 79 9.95 -27.48 12.41
N GLN A 80 9.87 -26.47 11.53
CA GLN A 80 9.20 -25.21 11.85
C GLN A 80 7.68 -25.43 11.97
N MET A 81 7.11 -26.23 11.08
CA MET A 81 5.69 -26.61 11.12
C MET A 81 5.33 -27.30 12.45
N ASP A 82 6.18 -28.21 12.94
CA ASP A 82 5.99 -28.92 14.20
C ASP A 82 6.09 -28.00 15.42
N GLN A 83 6.97 -26.98 15.37
CA GLN A 83 7.07 -25.95 16.40
C GLN A 83 5.78 -25.10 16.49
N ILE A 84 5.09 -24.88 15.37
CA ILE A 84 3.84 -24.12 15.35
C ILE A 84 2.69 -24.96 15.86
N THR A 85 2.10 -24.49 16.96
CA THR A 85 0.87 -25.03 17.53
C THR A 85 -0.36 -24.41 16.88
N TRP A 86 -0.30 -23.10 16.55
CA TRP A 86 -1.46 -22.33 16.14
C TRP A 86 -1.23 -21.46 14.90
N PHE A 87 -2.23 -21.38 14.03
CA PHE A 87 -2.30 -20.43 12.92
C PHE A 87 -3.38 -19.38 13.15
N ASP A 88 -2.99 -18.11 13.04
CA ASP A 88 -3.92 -16.98 12.96
C ASP A 88 -3.95 -16.44 11.52
N CYS A 89 -5.03 -16.76 10.81
CA CYS A 89 -5.24 -16.39 9.41
C CYS A 89 -6.27 -15.26 9.29
N SER A 90 -6.37 -14.33 10.26
CA SER A 90 -7.35 -13.23 10.19
C SER A 90 -7.01 -12.14 9.19
N ASN A 91 -5.77 -12.08 8.69
CA ASN A 91 -5.29 -10.99 7.84
C ASN A 91 -5.45 -11.26 6.33
N ALA A 92 -5.77 -12.49 5.93
CA ALA A 92 -5.97 -12.86 4.55
C ALA A 92 -7.10 -13.89 4.45
N GLU A 93 -7.98 -13.72 3.47
CA GLU A 93 -9.02 -14.69 3.17
C GLU A 93 -8.41 -15.97 2.61
N ILE A 94 -8.90 -17.12 3.06
CA ILE A 94 -8.41 -18.44 2.66
C ILE A 94 -9.58 -19.39 2.37
N SER A 95 -9.33 -20.36 1.48
CA SER A 95 -10.21 -21.51 1.23
C SER A 95 -9.72 -22.70 2.06
N PRO A 96 -10.32 -23.00 3.23
CA PRO A 96 -9.87 -24.09 4.11
C PRO A 96 -9.91 -25.47 3.44
N GLU A 97 -10.73 -25.64 2.40
CA GLU A 97 -10.87 -26.88 1.64
C GLU A 97 -9.57 -27.32 0.96
N ALA A 98 -8.63 -26.40 0.75
CA ALA A 98 -7.34 -26.67 0.12
C ALA A 98 -6.32 -27.32 1.06
N PHE A 99 -6.64 -27.51 2.35
CA PHE A 99 -5.68 -27.98 3.36
C PHE A 99 -6.11 -29.29 3.99
N ASP A 100 -5.12 -30.07 4.45
CA ASP A 100 -5.37 -31.31 5.17
C ASP A 100 -5.76 -31.09 6.64
N GLY A 101 -6.22 -32.18 7.28
CA GLY A 101 -6.62 -32.14 8.70
C GLY A 101 -5.49 -31.75 9.66
N THR A 102 -4.22 -31.93 9.29
CA THR A 102 -3.08 -31.57 10.14
C THR A 102 -2.97 -30.06 10.26
N ILE A 103 -3.08 -29.35 9.14
CA ILE A 103 -3.07 -27.88 9.11
C ILE A 103 -4.36 -27.31 9.71
N LEU A 104 -5.52 -27.85 9.30
CA LEU A 104 -6.82 -27.35 9.76
C LEU A 104 -6.99 -27.42 11.29
N ASN A 105 -6.44 -28.46 11.92
CA ASN A 105 -6.46 -28.60 13.39
C ASN A 105 -5.56 -27.61 14.14
N LYS A 106 -4.69 -26.88 13.45
CA LYS A 106 -3.86 -25.80 14.03
C LYS A 106 -4.50 -24.43 13.88
N ILE A 107 -5.58 -24.27 13.11
CA ILE A 107 -6.20 -22.96 12.88
C ILE A 107 -7.01 -22.53 14.11
N ILE A 108 -6.64 -21.37 14.69
CA ILE A 108 -7.38 -20.72 15.79
C ILE A 108 -8.20 -19.52 15.34
N THR A 109 -7.76 -18.86 14.27
CA THR A 109 -8.44 -17.72 13.67
C THR A 109 -8.41 -17.88 12.17
N ILE A 110 -9.55 -17.67 11.51
CA ILE A 110 -9.66 -17.84 10.05
C ILE A 110 -10.47 -16.71 9.41
N SER A 111 -10.08 -16.29 8.21
CA SER A 111 -10.88 -15.42 7.35
C SER A 111 -11.33 -16.20 6.11
N ILE A 112 -12.62 -16.23 5.82
CA ILE A 112 -13.21 -17.08 4.77
C ILE A 112 -14.33 -16.36 4.00
N GLN A 113 -14.70 -16.92 2.85
CA GLN A 113 -15.96 -16.62 2.16
C GLN A 113 -17.12 -17.39 2.76
N LYS A 114 -18.34 -16.92 2.47
CA LYS A 114 -19.58 -17.51 3.01
C LYS A 114 -19.75 -19.01 2.72
N GLY A 115 -19.32 -19.47 1.55
CA GLY A 115 -19.42 -20.88 1.14
C GLY A 115 -18.64 -21.86 2.02
N SER A 116 -17.59 -21.41 2.72
CA SER A 116 -16.74 -22.27 3.54
C SER A 116 -17.18 -22.38 5.00
N PHE A 117 -18.26 -21.70 5.41
CA PHE A 117 -18.63 -21.59 6.83
C PHE A 117 -18.92 -22.95 7.49
N SER A 118 -19.69 -23.81 6.84
CA SER A 118 -19.99 -25.17 7.31
C SER A 118 -18.75 -26.07 7.30
N TYR A 119 -17.88 -25.91 6.29
CA TYR A 119 -16.62 -26.64 6.22
C TYR A 119 -15.71 -26.32 7.42
N VAL A 120 -15.60 -25.05 7.79
CA VAL A 120 -14.83 -24.62 8.97
C VAL A 120 -15.37 -25.25 10.25
N GLN A 121 -16.69 -25.31 10.43
CA GLN A 121 -17.29 -25.95 11.61
C GLN A 121 -16.86 -27.41 11.76
N LYS A 122 -16.84 -28.14 10.65
CA LYS A 122 -16.54 -29.58 10.63
C LYS A 122 -15.05 -29.87 10.77
N HIS A 123 -14.19 -29.08 10.14
CA HIS A 123 -12.77 -29.42 9.98
C HIS A 123 -11.81 -28.57 10.82
N CYS A 124 -12.17 -27.33 11.16
CA CYS A 124 -11.35 -26.44 12.00
C CYS A 124 -11.79 -26.52 13.47
N THR A 125 -11.64 -27.70 14.07
CA THR A 125 -12.26 -28.04 15.37
C THR A 125 -11.85 -27.13 16.55
N LYS A 126 -10.73 -26.40 16.41
CA LYS A 126 -10.16 -25.51 17.44
C LYS A 126 -10.31 -24.02 17.12
N VAL A 127 -11.09 -23.69 16.09
CA VAL A 127 -11.33 -22.30 15.70
C VAL A 127 -12.01 -21.53 16.82
N ARG A 128 -11.45 -20.36 17.13
CA ARG A 128 -11.91 -19.44 18.17
C ARG A 128 -12.44 -18.15 17.59
N LYS A 129 -11.97 -17.77 16.40
CA LYS A 129 -12.43 -16.59 15.70
C LYS A 129 -12.62 -16.87 14.21
N ILE A 130 -13.79 -16.52 13.70
CA ILE A 130 -14.11 -16.60 12.28
C ILE A 130 -14.35 -15.19 11.78
N VAL A 131 -13.71 -14.82 10.68
CA VAL A 131 -14.00 -13.62 9.90
C VAL A 131 -14.63 -14.08 8.60
N ILE A 132 -15.84 -13.63 8.31
CA ILE A 132 -16.60 -14.03 7.12
C ILE A 132 -16.88 -12.81 6.27
N THR A 133 -16.55 -12.88 4.99
CA THR A 133 -16.87 -11.85 4.00
C THR A 133 -18.18 -12.20 3.30
N LEU A 134 -19.14 -11.27 3.30
CA LEU A 134 -20.45 -11.41 2.67
C LEU A 134 -20.64 -10.38 1.55
N ASP A 135 -21.14 -10.87 0.42
CA ASP A 135 -21.42 -10.14 -0.81
C ASP A 135 -22.93 -10.07 -1.16
N ASP A 136 -23.78 -10.76 -0.40
CA ASP A 136 -25.23 -10.88 -0.59
C ASP A 136 -25.87 -11.34 0.74
N ASP A 137 -27.19 -11.32 0.81
CA ASP A 137 -28.01 -11.82 1.90
C ASP A 137 -27.52 -13.20 2.36
N PHE A 138 -27.49 -13.41 3.66
CA PHE A 138 -26.96 -14.63 4.22
C PHE A 138 -27.69 -15.05 5.48
N SER A 139 -28.07 -16.33 5.53
CA SER A 139 -28.64 -16.95 6.72
C SER A 139 -27.61 -17.89 7.33
N PHE A 140 -27.16 -17.58 8.53
CA PHE A 140 -26.26 -18.47 9.24
C PHE A 140 -27.02 -19.71 9.69
N GLU A 141 -26.53 -20.86 9.23
CA GLU A 141 -27.05 -22.17 9.62
C GLU A 141 -26.92 -22.40 11.13
N ASN A 142 -27.75 -23.31 11.64
CA ASN A 142 -27.76 -23.75 13.03
C ASN A 142 -26.55 -24.67 13.36
N LEU A 143 -25.35 -24.11 13.26
CA LEU A 143 -24.09 -24.82 13.37
C LEU A 143 -23.40 -24.53 14.71
N ARG A 144 -23.22 -25.56 15.54
CA ARG A 144 -22.51 -25.43 16.83
C ARG A 144 -21.00 -25.54 16.65
N PHE A 145 -20.27 -24.52 17.08
CA PHE A 145 -18.81 -24.52 17.16
C PHE A 145 -18.36 -24.79 18.60
N ARG A 146 -17.32 -25.62 18.76
CA ARG A 146 -16.88 -26.06 20.10
C ARG A 146 -16.14 -24.98 20.90
N PHE A 147 -15.34 -24.15 20.23
CA PHE A 147 -14.46 -23.17 20.88
C PHE A 147 -14.61 -21.76 20.32
N LEU A 148 -15.65 -21.51 19.53
CA LEU A 148 -15.85 -20.20 18.91
C LEU A 148 -16.16 -19.16 19.98
N GLN A 149 -15.31 -18.14 20.03
CA GLN A 149 -15.43 -16.99 20.93
C GLN A 149 -15.88 -15.76 20.17
N LYS A 150 -15.60 -15.68 18.85
CA LYS A 150 -15.88 -14.48 18.06
C LYS A 150 -16.23 -14.80 16.61
N LEU A 151 -17.38 -14.30 16.15
CA LEU A 151 -17.72 -14.20 14.73
C LEU A 151 -17.59 -12.75 14.29
N VAL A 152 -16.92 -12.50 13.17
CA VAL A 152 -16.75 -11.18 12.58
C VAL A 152 -17.30 -11.19 11.18
N ILE A 153 -18.32 -10.38 10.91
CA ILE A 153 -18.94 -10.26 9.60
C ILE A 153 -18.40 -9.01 8.91
N LYS A 154 -17.88 -9.18 7.69
CA LYS A 154 -17.39 -8.11 6.81
C LYS A 154 -18.27 -8.04 5.57
N LYS A 155 -18.61 -6.82 5.16
CA LYS A 155 -19.29 -6.53 3.90
C LYS A 155 -18.29 -6.38 2.76
N SER A 156 -18.60 -6.90 1.57
CA SER A 156 -17.81 -6.66 0.34
C SER A 156 -18.54 -5.83 -0.72
N VAL A 157 -19.84 -5.59 -0.56
CA VAL A 157 -20.70 -4.82 -1.49
C VAL A 157 -21.31 -3.60 -0.83
N ASN A 158 -21.74 -2.60 -1.61
CA ASN A 158 -22.41 -1.40 -1.07
C ASN A 158 -23.92 -1.59 -0.88
N ASP A 159 -24.50 -2.72 -1.30
CA ASP A 159 -25.93 -2.97 -1.23
C ASP A 159 -26.41 -3.26 0.20
N LYS A 160 -27.71 -3.09 0.46
CA LYS A 160 -28.32 -3.44 1.74
C LYS A 160 -28.35 -4.97 1.90
N LEU A 161 -27.79 -5.51 2.98
CA LEU A 161 -27.77 -6.96 3.25
C LEU A 161 -28.76 -7.32 4.35
N LYS A 162 -29.49 -8.41 4.15
CA LYS A 162 -30.27 -9.09 5.19
C LYS A 162 -29.45 -10.25 5.74
N ILE A 163 -29.18 -10.19 7.03
CA ILE A 163 -28.37 -11.20 7.71
C ILE A 163 -29.21 -11.87 8.80
N LYS A 164 -29.44 -13.17 8.66
CA LYS A 164 -30.15 -13.98 9.65
C LYS A 164 -29.15 -14.66 10.59
N LEU A 165 -29.17 -14.29 11.87
CA LEU A 165 -28.28 -14.78 12.93
C LEU A 165 -29.00 -15.53 14.06
N SER A 166 -30.33 -15.47 14.12
CA SER A 166 -31.12 -16.06 15.22
C SER A 166 -30.75 -17.51 15.51
N ASP A 167 -30.72 -18.35 14.48
CA ASP A 167 -30.39 -19.78 14.61
C ASP A 167 -28.95 -20.00 15.10
N PHE A 168 -28.00 -19.19 14.64
CA PHE A 168 -26.59 -19.28 15.02
C PHE A 168 -26.34 -18.83 16.46
N VAL A 169 -27.00 -17.76 16.91
CA VAL A 169 -26.89 -17.23 18.29
C VAL A 169 -27.39 -18.27 19.30
N VAL A 170 -28.48 -18.97 18.98
CA VAL A 170 -29.02 -20.02 19.84
C VAL A 170 -28.02 -21.17 20.03
N THR A 171 -27.28 -21.55 18.98
CA THR A 171 -26.29 -22.64 19.08
C THR A 171 -24.93 -22.20 19.61
N ASN A 172 -24.60 -20.90 19.54
CA ASN A 172 -23.31 -20.36 19.97
C ASN A 172 -23.50 -19.16 20.92
N PRO A 173 -24.17 -19.34 22.07
CA PRO A 173 -24.52 -18.23 22.98
C PRO A 173 -23.29 -17.53 23.59
N ASP A 174 -22.13 -18.18 23.57
CA ASP A 174 -20.88 -17.63 24.09
C ASP A 174 -20.05 -16.86 23.06
N ALA A 175 -20.43 -16.92 21.78
CA ALA A 175 -19.71 -16.22 20.73
C ALA A 175 -20.12 -14.74 20.67
N SER A 176 -19.14 -13.84 20.77
CA SER A 176 -19.36 -12.43 20.47
C SER A 176 -19.49 -12.25 18.96
N ILE A 177 -20.50 -11.51 18.54
CA ILE A 177 -20.72 -11.18 17.13
C ILE A 177 -20.30 -9.74 16.90
N GLY A 178 -19.30 -9.57 16.03
CA GLY A 178 -18.81 -8.28 15.59
C GLY A 178 -19.12 -8.06 14.11
N ILE A 179 -19.44 -6.83 13.76
CA ILE A 179 -19.72 -6.43 12.38
C ILE A 179 -18.79 -5.27 12.04
N LEU A 180 -18.12 -5.35 10.89
CA LEU A 180 -17.12 -4.38 10.44
C LEU A 180 -17.54 -3.74 9.10
N ASN A 181 -17.27 -2.44 8.96
CA ASN A 181 -17.52 -1.62 7.75
C ASN A 181 -18.99 -1.60 7.30
N MET A 182 -19.94 -1.25 8.19
CA MET A 182 -21.35 -1.14 7.83
C MET A 182 -21.97 0.11 8.46
N GLU A 183 -22.61 0.96 7.65
CA GLU A 183 -23.47 2.03 8.17
C GLU A 183 -24.75 1.45 8.80
N SER A 184 -25.46 2.26 9.60
CA SER A 184 -26.57 1.81 10.45
C SER A 184 -27.71 1.08 9.71
N ASP A 185 -27.90 1.49 8.47
CA ASP A 185 -29.05 1.35 7.59
C ASP A 185 -28.79 0.35 6.43
N GLU A 186 -27.53 -0.07 6.30
CA GLU A 186 -27.07 -0.98 5.26
C GLU A 186 -27.25 -2.46 5.60
N VAL A 187 -27.53 -2.80 6.86
CA VAL A 187 -27.75 -4.21 7.25
C VAL A 187 -28.96 -4.35 8.16
N ASP A 188 -29.83 -5.27 7.76
CA ASP A 188 -30.99 -5.71 8.52
C ASP A 188 -30.65 -7.04 9.21
N ILE A 189 -30.69 -7.07 10.55
CA ILE A 189 -30.30 -8.22 11.37
C ILE A 189 -31.48 -8.62 12.23
N ASP A 190 -31.82 -9.90 12.20
CA ASP A 190 -32.99 -10.46 12.88
C ASP A 190 -32.82 -10.68 14.40
N THR A 191 -31.66 -10.33 14.99
CA THR A 191 -31.38 -10.55 16.42
C THR A 191 -31.16 -9.27 17.21
N ASN A 192 -32.16 -8.88 18.00
CA ASN A 192 -32.06 -7.86 19.06
C ASN A 192 -31.75 -8.46 20.46
N VAL A 193 -31.40 -9.75 20.56
CA VAL A 193 -31.50 -10.52 21.83
C VAL A 193 -30.17 -11.10 22.35
N ASN A 194 -29.01 -10.72 21.78
CA ASN A 194 -27.71 -11.17 22.31
C ASN A 194 -27.01 -10.01 23.02
N ASP A 195 -26.90 -10.06 24.35
CA ASP A 195 -26.23 -9.04 25.16
C ASP A 195 -24.71 -8.92 24.86
N LYS A 196 -24.13 -9.90 24.15
CA LYS A 196 -22.73 -9.90 23.66
C LYS A 196 -22.60 -9.46 22.20
N TYR A 197 -23.67 -8.92 21.62
CA TYR A 197 -23.66 -8.29 20.32
C TYR A 197 -22.89 -6.96 20.38
N HIS A 198 -21.82 -6.85 19.61
CA HIS A 198 -21.05 -5.62 19.53
C HIS A 198 -21.04 -5.13 18.09
N ARG A 199 -21.93 -4.18 17.81
CA ARG A 199 -21.85 -3.41 16.56
C ARG A 199 -20.65 -2.48 16.66
N ILE A 200 -19.58 -2.80 15.93
CA ILE A 200 -18.51 -1.83 15.69
C ILE A 200 -18.90 -1.11 14.40
N CYS A 201 -19.87 -0.19 14.52
CA CYS A 201 -19.99 0.85 13.51
C CYS A 201 -18.68 1.62 13.54
N ILE A 202 -17.90 1.51 12.48
CA ILE A 202 -17.07 2.64 12.11
C ILE A 202 -18.07 3.65 11.53
N GLU A 203 -18.84 4.31 12.43
CA GLU A 203 -19.38 5.63 12.11
C GLU A 203 -18.20 6.34 11.49
N LYS A 204 -18.32 6.72 10.21
CA LYS A 204 -17.36 7.48 9.38
C LYS A 204 -15.98 7.51 10.00
N VAL A 205 -14.92 7.07 9.31
CA VAL A 205 -13.56 7.52 9.67
C VAL A 205 -13.52 9.06 9.60
N THR A 206 -14.07 9.70 10.62
CA THR A 206 -13.98 11.08 10.97
C THR A 206 -12.52 11.18 11.30
N LYS A 207 -11.89 12.20 10.72
CA LYS A 207 -10.48 12.54 10.92
C LYS A 207 -10.07 12.56 12.40
N ASP A 208 -11.03 12.53 13.33
CA ASP A 208 -10.86 12.55 14.77
C ASP A 208 -10.52 11.22 15.45
N VAL A 209 -10.83 10.04 14.91
CA VAL A 209 -10.33 8.76 15.50
C VAL A 209 -8.86 8.52 15.11
N VAL A 210 -8.48 8.94 13.90
CA VAL A 210 -7.07 9.01 13.50
C VAL A 210 -6.33 10.05 14.36
N LYS A 211 -6.96 11.16 14.76
CA LYS A 211 -6.35 12.10 15.73
C LYS A 211 -6.32 11.56 17.16
N LYS A 212 -7.36 10.89 17.66
CA LYS A 212 -7.40 10.39 19.06
C LYS A 212 -6.50 9.17 19.31
N ILE A 213 -6.26 8.31 18.32
CA ILE A 213 -5.21 7.27 18.42
C ILE A 213 -3.81 7.90 18.30
N VAL A 214 -3.71 9.10 17.72
CA VAL A 214 -2.45 9.85 17.55
C VAL A 214 -2.15 10.83 18.69
N THR A 215 -3.07 11.15 19.60
CA THR A 215 -2.75 12.08 20.70
C THR A 215 -3.40 11.72 22.04
N SER A 216 -2.66 10.98 22.87
CA SER A 216 -2.47 11.36 24.29
C SER A 216 -1.11 10.95 24.88
N ASN A 217 -0.11 10.59 24.05
CA ASN A 217 1.29 10.43 24.48
C ASN A 217 2.31 11.08 23.53
N THR A 218 1.85 11.85 22.55
CA THR A 218 2.65 12.94 21.97
C THR A 218 2.69 14.07 22.99
N GLN A 219 3.43 13.79 24.07
CA GLN A 219 4.12 14.80 24.86
C GLN A 219 4.68 15.82 23.88
N LYS A 220 4.40 17.09 24.17
CA LYS A 220 5.14 18.25 23.66
C LYS A 220 6.60 17.84 23.45
N ARG A 221 7.01 17.62 22.21
CA ARG A 221 8.39 17.82 21.83
C ARG A 221 8.49 19.31 21.54
N GLU A 222 8.73 20.04 22.62
CA GLU A 222 9.59 21.20 22.54
C GLU A 222 10.88 20.78 21.84
N ASP A 223 11.38 21.68 21.02
CA ASP A 223 12.61 21.58 20.27
C ASP A 223 13.82 21.39 21.20
N GLU A 224 14.04 20.18 21.70
CA GLU A 224 15.30 19.78 22.31
C GLU A 224 16.08 18.87 21.36
N GLN A 225 17.18 19.46 20.89
CA GLN A 225 18.20 18.92 20.01
C GLN A 225 18.66 17.52 20.46
N PHE A 226 18.42 16.51 19.61
CA PHE A 226 19.18 15.26 19.66
C PHE A 226 20.42 15.39 18.75
N PRO A 227 21.64 15.28 19.30
CA PRO A 227 22.85 15.38 18.52
C PRO A 227 23.28 13.99 17.99
N TYR A 228 23.53 13.96 16.67
CA TYR A 228 24.37 13.04 15.87
C TYR A 228 23.91 11.60 15.57
N PHE A 229 23.19 11.47 14.44
CA PHE A 229 23.80 10.84 13.26
C PHE A 229 23.45 11.71 12.03
N ILE A 230 24.31 12.68 11.72
CA ILE A 230 24.20 13.44 10.48
C ILE A 230 24.78 12.53 9.39
N LYS A 231 23.91 11.97 8.56
CA LYS A 231 24.32 11.38 7.27
C LYS A 231 25.12 12.46 6.52
N PRO A 232 26.25 12.17 5.86
CA PRO A 232 27.02 13.21 5.18
C PRO A 232 26.13 13.88 4.15
N THR A 233 25.65 15.08 4.45
CA THR A 233 25.13 16.00 3.45
C THR A 233 26.35 16.64 2.83
N LEU A 234 26.76 16.14 1.68
CA LEU A 234 27.68 16.84 0.80
C LEU A 234 26.96 18.09 0.29
N ASN A 235 27.00 19.16 1.09
CA ASN A 235 26.51 20.48 0.71
C ASN A 235 27.42 21.01 -0.40
N VAL A 236 26.85 21.20 -1.59
CA VAL A 236 27.56 21.81 -2.73
C VAL A 236 27.77 23.28 -2.39
N LYS A 237 29.04 23.68 -2.23
CA LYS A 237 29.40 25.06 -1.83
C LYS A 237 29.51 26.04 -2.99
N ASN A 238 29.46 25.59 -4.25
CA ASN A 238 29.46 26.47 -5.42
C ASN A 238 28.88 25.78 -6.65
N PHE A 239 27.85 26.37 -7.25
CA PHE A 239 27.29 25.98 -8.55
C PHE A 239 27.59 27.09 -9.56
N ASN A 240 28.11 26.73 -10.74
CA ASN A 240 28.26 27.69 -11.84
C ASN A 240 26.89 27.85 -12.54
N GLU A 241 26.44 29.10 -12.69
CA GLU A 241 25.04 29.53 -12.84
C GLU A 241 24.35 29.17 -14.17
N LYS A 242 24.97 28.42 -15.07
CA LYS A 242 24.42 28.19 -16.42
C LYS A 242 24.15 26.74 -16.81
N PHE A 243 24.93 25.76 -16.34
CA PHE A 243 24.77 24.35 -16.74
C PHE A 243 25.29 23.40 -15.67
N LEU A 244 24.65 22.24 -15.56
CA LEU A 244 25.01 21.16 -14.64
C LEU A 244 25.63 20.03 -15.48
N ASP A 245 26.97 19.99 -15.56
CA ASP A 245 27.76 19.08 -16.41
C ASP A 245 28.07 17.75 -15.68
N PHE A 246 27.80 16.62 -16.33
CA PHE A 246 28.06 15.27 -15.85
C PHE A 246 29.51 15.04 -15.40
N ASN A 247 30.49 15.50 -16.19
CA ASN A 247 31.90 15.32 -15.86
C ASN A 247 32.27 16.05 -14.56
N GLN A 248 31.56 17.13 -14.24
CA GLN A 248 31.71 17.84 -12.98
C GLN A 248 31.02 17.11 -11.84
N LEU A 249 29.82 16.55 -12.06
CA LEU A 249 29.11 15.77 -11.05
C LEU A 249 29.86 14.53 -10.60
N GLU A 250 30.49 13.81 -11.53
CA GLU A 250 31.32 12.65 -11.24
C GLU A 250 32.58 13.06 -10.47
N LYS A 251 33.29 14.10 -10.92
CA LYS A 251 34.47 14.66 -10.22
C LYS A 251 34.14 15.12 -8.79
N LEU A 252 32.96 15.70 -8.59
CA LEU A 252 32.49 16.21 -7.30
C LEU A 252 31.80 15.13 -6.44
N LYS A 253 31.74 13.87 -6.90
CA LYS A 253 31.15 12.72 -6.20
C LYS A 253 29.66 12.88 -5.87
N TYR A 254 28.90 13.61 -6.69
CA TYR A 254 27.44 13.72 -6.56
C TYR A 254 26.68 12.53 -7.14
N ILE A 255 27.35 11.70 -7.92
CA ILE A 255 26.80 10.48 -8.52
C ILE A 255 27.40 9.29 -7.77
N TYR A 256 26.53 8.43 -7.24
CA TYR A 256 26.93 7.17 -6.62
C TYR A 256 26.62 6.02 -7.57
N TYR A 257 27.60 5.16 -7.82
CA TYR A 257 27.43 3.94 -8.59
C TYR A 257 27.14 2.76 -7.65
N ASP A 258 25.95 2.20 -7.75
CA ASP A 258 25.62 0.96 -7.05
C ASP A 258 26.15 -0.24 -7.86
N TYR A 259 27.23 -0.84 -7.37
CA TYR A 259 27.86 -2.01 -7.98
C TYR A 259 26.97 -3.25 -8.02
N ARG A 260 25.88 -3.31 -7.24
CA ARG A 260 24.96 -4.46 -7.21
C ARG A 260 23.91 -4.38 -8.31
N THR A 261 23.45 -3.17 -8.61
CA THR A 261 22.40 -2.93 -9.60
C THR A 261 22.94 -2.40 -10.92
N TYR A 262 24.20 -1.96 -10.96
CA TYR A 262 24.85 -1.27 -12.07
C TYR A 262 24.15 0.06 -12.43
N LEU A 263 23.47 0.68 -11.47
CA LEU A 263 22.69 1.91 -11.64
C LEU A 263 23.33 3.10 -10.91
N TYR A 264 23.08 4.29 -11.47
CA TYR A 264 23.44 5.56 -10.83
C TYR A 264 22.32 6.05 -9.92
N GLU A 265 22.70 6.49 -8.72
CA GLU A 265 21.85 7.28 -7.84
C GLU A 265 22.28 8.74 -7.86
N TYR A 266 21.30 9.63 -8.06
CA TYR A 266 21.53 11.06 -8.07
C TYR A 266 20.65 11.77 -7.03
N LYS A 267 21.29 12.35 -6.01
CA LYS A 267 20.60 13.00 -4.89
C LYS A 267 21.15 14.40 -4.65
N ILE A 268 20.38 15.43 -4.98
CA ILE A 268 20.74 16.84 -4.73
C ILE A 268 19.86 17.38 -3.61
N SER A 269 20.49 18.05 -2.63
CA SER A 269 19.81 18.98 -1.73
C SER A 269 20.58 20.28 -1.73
N SER A 270 19.94 21.39 -2.09
CA SER A 270 20.62 22.69 -2.15
C SER A 270 19.71 23.83 -1.72
N ASN A 271 20.30 24.76 -0.98
CA ASN A 271 19.61 25.89 -0.38
C ASN A 271 19.59 27.11 -1.32
N TRP A 272 20.44 27.13 -2.37
CA TRP A 272 20.61 28.24 -3.32
C TRP A 272 20.48 27.69 -4.76
N ASN A 273 19.27 27.61 -5.34
CA ASN A 273 19.12 27.09 -6.71
C ASN A 273 18.77 28.19 -7.71
N ASN A 274 19.81 28.70 -8.36
CA ASN A 274 19.74 29.49 -9.60
C ASN A 274 19.85 28.58 -10.85
N ILE A 275 19.68 27.27 -10.70
CA ILE A 275 19.86 26.30 -11.77
C ILE A 275 18.70 26.42 -12.75
N LYS A 276 18.97 26.86 -13.98
CA LYS A 276 17.94 26.98 -15.02
C LYS A 276 17.77 25.71 -15.86
N ASN A 277 18.83 24.92 -16.00
CA ASN A 277 18.84 23.73 -16.85
C ASN A 277 19.57 22.57 -16.17
N ILE A 278 18.94 21.40 -16.17
CA ILE A 278 19.47 20.12 -15.70
C ILE A 278 19.32 19.12 -16.83
N ASP A 279 20.42 18.80 -17.50
CA ASP A 279 20.43 17.84 -18.60
C ASP A 279 20.96 16.49 -18.14
N LEU A 280 20.09 15.48 -18.12
CA LEU A 280 20.38 14.11 -17.72
C LEU A 280 20.38 13.16 -18.93
N THR A 281 20.36 13.68 -20.16
CA THR A 281 20.26 12.89 -21.40
C THR A 281 21.33 11.80 -21.51
N GLN A 282 22.53 12.08 -20.99
CA GLN A 282 23.68 11.18 -21.04
C GLN A 282 23.68 10.10 -19.94
N LEU A 283 22.72 10.13 -18.99
CA LEU A 283 22.65 9.20 -17.86
C LEU A 283 21.81 7.94 -18.16
N TYR A 284 22.23 7.16 -19.15
CA TYR A 284 21.52 5.96 -19.63
C TYR A 284 21.37 4.82 -18.58
N ARG A 285 22.13 4.88 -17.47
CA ARG A 285 22.01 3.96 -16.31
C ARG A 285 21.46 4.63 -15.05
N LEU A 286 20.81 5.79 -15.17
CA LEU A 286 20.17 6.42 -14.02
C LEU A 286 19.07 5.50 -13.48
N GLY A 287 19.20 5.10 -12.21
CA GLY A 287 18.21 4.28 -11.51
C GLY A 287 17.32 5.11 -10.58
N ILE A 288 17.91 6.10 -9.92
CA ILE A 288 17.22 6.92 -8.91
C ILE A 288 17.61 8.38 -9.10
N ILE A 289 16.61 9.26 -9.15
CA ILE A 289 16.80 10.70 -8.96
C ILE A 289 15.99 11.19 -7.77
N SER A 290 16.59 12.03 -6.94
CA SER A 290 15.88 12.76 -5.90
C SER A 290 16.49 14.15 -5.74
N MET A 291 15.75 15.18 -6.13
CA MET A 291 16.17 16.57 -6.01
C MET A 291 15.31 17.32 -5.00
N TYR A 292 15.98 18.07 -4.13
CA TYR A 292 15.38 18.93 -3.14
C TYR A 292 15.93 20.35 -3.26
N PHE A 293 15.03 21.31 -3.51
CA PHE A 293 15.36 22.71 -3.70
C PHE A 293 14.60 23.61 -2.71
N ASP A 294 15.28 24.27 -1.78
CA ASP A 294 14.62 25.22 -0.86
C ASP A 294 14.12 26.49 -1.57
N LYS A 295 14.89 26.96 -2.55
CA LYS A 295 14.52 27.99 -3.52
C LYS A 295 14.90 27.47 -4.89
N THR A 296 14.09 27.73 -5.91
CA THR A 296 14.43 27.40 -7.31
C THR A 296 14.04 28.56 -8.19
N VAL A 297 14.82 28.86 -9.23
CA VAL A 297 14.35 29.60 -10.41
C VAL A 297 13.53 28.65 -11.30
N GLU A 298 12.88 29.19 -12.31
CA GLU A 298 12.29 28.36 -13.36
C GLU A 298 13.37 27.44 -13.95
N THR A 299 13.12 26.14 -13.93
CA THR A 299 14.13 25.10 -14.20
C THR A 299 13.63 24.10 -15.21
N THR A 300 14.40 23.81 -16.24
CA THR A 300 14.14 22.71 -17.17
C THR A 300 14.97 21.49 -16.80
N VAL A 301 14.34 20.34 -16.69
CA VAL A 301 14.95 19.03 -16.41
C VAL A 301 14.72 18.11 -17.60
N THR A 302 15.78 17.78 -18.33
CA THR A 302 15.72 16.88 -19.48
C THR A 302 16.17 15.48 -19.08
N MET A 303 15.27 14.51 -19.22
CA MET A 303 15.49 13.12 -18.81
C MET A 303 16.29 12.32 -19.87
N PRO A 304 17.00 11.24 -19.45
CA PRO A 304 17.65 10.31 -20.37
C PRO A 304 16.66 9.71 -21.37
N ASN A 305 17.09 9.59 -22.62
CA ASN A 305 16.34 8.89 -23.66
C ASN A 305 16.51 7.36 -23.45
N PRO A 306 15.45 6.60 -23.11
CA PRO A 306 15.55 5.25 -22.61
C PRO A 306 15.08 4.24 -23.66
N VAL A 307 16.02 3.69 -24.41
CA VAL A 307 15.78 2.35 -24.97
C VAL A 307 16.02 1.29 -23.87
N ASN A 308 16.82 1.59 -22.83
CA ASN A 308 17.24 0.60 -21.81
C ASN A 308 17.45 1.14 -20.36
N ALA A 309 16.98 2.35 -20.02
CA ALA A 309 17.23 2.91 -18.69
C ALA A 309 16.29 2.28 -17.65
N LYS A 310 16.84 1.52 -16.67
CA LYS A 310 16.11 0.99 -15.51
C LYS A 310 15.84 2.08 -14.47
N PHE A 311 15.11 3.11 -14.87
CA PHE A 311 14.85 4.28 -14.06
C PHE A 311 13.65 4.06 -13.13
N LEU A 312 13.92 3.80 -11.85
CA LEU A 312 12.94 3.28 -10.89
C LEU A 312 12.29 4.38 -10.05
N THR A 313 13.04 5.41 -9.64
CA THR A 313 12.55 6.44 -8.70
C THR A 313 12.76 7.85 -9.25
N PHE A 314 11.68 8.62 -9.29
CA PHE A 314 11.64 10.02 -9.71
C PHE A 314 11.15 10.93 -8.58
N GLY A 315 12.06 11.68 -7.98
CA GLY A 315 11.75 12.58 -6.85
C GLY A 315 12.16 14.03 -7.12
N PHE A 316 11.22 14.96 -7.10
CA PHE A 316 11.45 16.40 -7.19
C PHE A 316 10.65 17.13 -6.14
N VAL A 317 11.32 17.84 -5.23
CA VAL A 317 10.67 18.58 -4.15
C VAL A 317 11.23 20.01 -4.12
N THR A 318 10.35 21.00 -4.22
CA THR A 318 10.73 22.40 -3.99
C THR A 318 9.68 23.15 -3.19
N LYS A 319 10.14 24.08 -2.35
CA LYS A 319 9.29 25.04 -1.64
C LYS A 319 8.99 26.29 -2.47
N SER A 320 9.70 26.46 -3.59
CA SER A 320 9.56 27.62 -4.48
C SER A 320 8.27 27.53 -5.30
N PRO A 321 7.58 28.65 -5.58
CA PRO A 321 6.47 28.65 -6.53
C PRO A 321 6.92 28.54 -7.99
N ASN A 322 8.22 28.65 -8.28
CA ASN A 322 8.71 28.65 -9.65
C ASN A 322 8.57 27.29 -10.33
N THR A 323 8.23 27.32 -11.60
CA THR A 323 7.89 26.16 -12.43
C THR A 323 9.12 25.31 -12.73
N ILE A 324 8.96 23.99 -12.63
CA ILE A 324 9.90 23.00 -13.16
C ILE A 324 9.31 22.38 -14.42
N HIS A 325 10.04 22.46 -15.52
CA HIS A 325 9.68 21.85 -16.80
C HIS A 325 10.36 20.49 -16.93
N PHE A 326 9.58 19.42 -17.08
CA PHE A 326 10.10 18.08 -17.30
C PHE A 326 10.04 17.73 -18.78
N VAL A 327 11.18 17.34 -19.36
CA VAL A 327 11.30 16.97 -20.78
C VAL A 327 11.71 15.50 -20.87
N ASN A 328 11.06 14.74 -21.76
CA ASN A 328 11.33 13.32 -22.04
C ASN A 328 11.07 12.34 -20.88
N ILE A 329 10.37 12.74 -19.82
CA ILE A 329 10.03 11.84 -18.70
C ILE A 329 9.05 10.75 -19.13
N GLU A 330 8.22 11.00 -20.13
CA GLU A 330 7.32 10.05 -20.77
C GLU A 330 8.04 8.86 -21.38
N ASN A 331 9.32 8.98 -21.71
CA ASN A 331 10.06 7.86 -22.22
C ASN A 331 10.46 6.90 -21.09
N CYS A 332 10.50 7.35 -19.83
CA CYS A 332 10.98 6.56 -18.69
C CYS A 332 9.95 5.52 -18.19
N TYR A 333 9.69 4.48 -18.98
CA TYR A 333 8.61 3.51 -18.74
C TYR A 333 8.80 2.56 -17.54
N HIS A 334 9.97 2.57 -16.89
CA HIS A 334 10.29 1.73 -15.72
C HIS A 334 10.07 2.44 -14.37
N LEU A 335 9.29 3.52 -14.32
CA LEU A 335 9.03 4.22 -13.06
C LEU A 335 8.19 3.38 -12.08
N SER A 336 8.75 3.17 -10.89
CA SER A 336 8.08 2.46 -9.77
C SER A 336 7.66 3.41 -8.63
N ASN A 337 8.34 4.56 -8.49
CA ASN A 337 8.04 5.54 -7.46
C ASN A 337 8.19 6.96 -8.04
N VAL A 338 7.12 7.75 -7.98
CA VAL A 338 7.05 9.11 -8.50
C VAL A 338 6.61 10.04 -7.37
N ASN A 339 7.46 10.99 -7.01
CA ASN A 339 7.19 12.00 -5.99
C ASN A 339 7.55 13.40 -6.52
N ILE A 340 6.54 14.16 -6.90
CA ILE A 340 6.65 15.49 -7.45
C ILE A 340 5.94 16.44 -6.50
N ASN A 341 6.69 17.31 -5.85
CA ASN A 341 6.20 18.32 -4.93
C ASN A 341 6.80 19.66 -5.32
N CYS A 342 6.37 20.17 -6.47
CA CYS A 342 6.86 21.40 -7.09
C CYS A 342 5.81 21.98 -8.04
N SER A 343 5.94 23.27 -8.41
CA SER A 343 5.12 23.85 -9.47
C SER A 343 5.54 23.30 -10.84
N PHE A 344 4.59 22.96 -11.70
CA PHE A 344 4.83 22.55 -13.09
C PHE A 344 3.58 22.85 -13.95
N ASN A 345 3.77 23.04 -15.26
CA ASN A 345 2.66 23.31 -16.18
C ASN A 345 2.03 22.05 -16.75
N ASN A 346 2.87 21.14 -17.26
CA ASN A 346 2.44 19.89 -17.85
C ASN A 346 3.45 18.80 -17.51
N ILE A 347 2.96 17.60 -17.27
CA ILE A 347 3.80 16.41 -17.18
C ILE A 347 3.12 15.23 -17.86
N THR A 348 3.87 14.50 -18.66
CA THR A 348 3.42 13.26 -19.31
C THR A 348 4.20 12.09 -18.73
N LEU A 349 3.52 11.13 -18.11
CA LEU A 349 4.14 9.96 -17.48
C LEU A 349 3.74 8.68 -18.21
N ASP A 350 4.71 7.81 -18.49
CA ASP A 350 4.47 6.44 -18.97
C ASP A 350 4.85 5.44 -17.87
N LEU A 351 3.86 4.70 -17.37
CA LEU A 351 4.04 3.75 -16.27
C LEU A 351 3.85 2.30 -16.76
N ARG A 352 4.17 2.01 -18.03
CA ARG A 352 3.80 0.74 -18.66
C ARG A 352 4.52 -0.53 -18.19
N ASN A 353 5.67 -0.41 -17.54
CA ASN A 353 6.51 -1.60 -17.29
C ASN A 353 6.77 -1.88 -15.80
N ASN A 354 6.00 -1.30 -14.86
CA ASN A 354 6.19 -1.57 -13.43
C ASN A 354 4.92 -1.45 -12.58
N HIS A 355 4.89 -2.15 -11.45
CA HIS A 355 4.00 -1.83 -10.33
C HIS A 355 4.46 -0.51 -9.72
N THR A 356 3.74 0.57 -10.00
CA THR A 356 3.99 1.86 -9.36
C THR A 356 3.33 1.85 -7.99
N ASP A 357 4.14 1.89 -6.93
CA ASP A 357 3.68 1.79 -5.54
C ASP A 357 3.10 3.11 -5.03
N LEU A 358 3.61 4.24 -5.53
CA LEU A 358 3.18 5.56 -5.13
C LEU A 358 3.47 6.59 -6.23
N VAL A 359 2.42 7.27 -6.66
CA VAL A 359 2.50 8.55 -7.35
C VAL A 359 2.01 9.61 -6.37
N LEU A 360 2.88 10.53 -5.97
CA LEU A 360 2.54 11.72 -5.19
C LEU A 360 2.83 12.94 -6.03
N ILE A 361 1.78 13.66 -6.42
CA ILE A 361 1.89 14.90 -7.20
C ILE A 361 1.26 16.03 -6.40
N ASN A 362 2.06 17.03 -6.03
CA ASN A 362 1.65 18.26 -5.36
C ASN A 362 2.17 19.47 -6.09
N THR A 363 1.24 20.24 -6.65
CA THR A 363 1.49 21.47 -7.38
C THR A 363 1.14 22.67 -6.49
N GLY A 364 1.99 23.70 -6.53
CA GLY A 364 1.65 25.03 -6.04
C GLY A 364 0.71 25.77 -7.01
N LYS A 365 0.70 27.11 -6.91
CA LYS A 365 -0.31 28.07 -7.44
C LYS A 365 -0.63 28.07 -8.95
N GLU A 366 -0.01 27.23 -9.77
CA GLU A 366 -0.21 27.25 -11.23
C GLU A 366 -1.12 26.11 -11.71
N ILE A 367 -1.92 26.42 -12.73
CA ILE A 367 -2.84 25.46 -13.37
C ILE A 367 -2.02 24.36 -14.05
N ALA A 368 -1.95 23.20 -13.41
CA ALA A 368 -1.20 22.05 -13.93
C ALA A 368 -2.10 21.08 -14.71
N LYS A 369 -1.51 20.45 -15.73
CA LYS A 369 -2.06 19.28 -16.42
C LYS A 369 -1.19 18.06 -16.20
N VAL A 370 -1.82 16.92 -15.96
CA VAL A 370 -1.13 15.63 -15.79
C VAL A 370 -1.68 14.65 -16.82
N ASN A 371 -0.79 14.10 -17.65
CA ASN A 371 -1.11 13.13 -18.67
C ASN A 371 -0.44 11.79 -18.37
N PHE A 372 -1.22 10.72 -18.32
CA PHE A 372 -0.70 9.37 -18.17
C PHE A 372 -0.87 8.60 -19.49
N LEU A 373 0.24 8.20 -20.12
CA LEU A 373 0.22 7.43 -21.37
C LEU A 373 -0.27 5.99 -21.16
N CYS A 374 0.19 5.34 -20.09
CA CYS A 374 -0.22 4.01 -19.67
C CYS A 374 -0.19 3.96 -18.14
N VAL A 375 -1.30 3.56 -17.52
CA VAL A 375 -1.43 3.29 -16.08
C VAL A 375 -1.76 1.81 -15.88
N PHE A 376 -0.80 1.03 -15.40
CA PHE A 376 -1.02 -0.36 -14.97
C PHE A 376 -1.89 -0.40 -13.71
N PRO A 377 -2.33 -1.58 -13.21
CA PRO A 377 -2.92 -1.66 -11.87
C PRO A 377 -1.90 -1.13 -10.85
N THR A 378 -1.99 0.16 -10.56
CA THR A 378 -1.25 0.82 -9.50
C THR A 378 -1.89 0.39 -8.19
N SER A 379 -1.07 -0.11 -7.26
CA SER A 379 -1.53 -0.48 -5.92
C SER A 379 -2.19 0.72 -5.24
N TYR A 380 -1.64 1.92 -5.48
CA TYR A 380 -2.11 3.16 -4.89
C TYR A 380 -1.59 4.40 -5.65
N CYS A 381 -2.48 5.32 -6.01
CA CYS A 381 -2.13 6.61 -6.62
C CYS A 381 -2.75 7.75 -5.81
N ILE A 382 -1.91 8.66 -5.27
CA ILE A 382 -2.36 9.80 -4.47
C ILE A 382 -2.08 11.09 -5.23
N LEU A 383 -3.14 11.73 -5.68
CA LEU A 383 -3.07 13.05 -6.29
C LEU A 383 -3.46 14.09 -5.24
N LYS A 384 -2.52 14.96 -4.89
CA LYS A 384 -2.71 15.96 -3.84
C LYS A 384 -2.23 17.32 -4.32
N GLY A 385 -3.09 18.17 -4.83
CA GLY A 385 -2.70 19.52 -5.23
C GLY A 385 -3.89 20.45 -5.29
N LEU A 386 -3.72 21.69 -4.85
CA LEU A 386 -4.79 22.68 -4.93
C LEU A 386 -5.06 23.13 -6.36
N ASP A 387 -4.11 22.96 -7.29
CA ASP A 387 -4.07 23.69 -8.57
C ASP A 387 -3.98 22.80 -9.83
N ILE A 388 -4.19 21.49 -9.72
CA ILE A 388 -4.33 20.62 -10.92
C ILE A 388 -5.72 20.84 -11.52
N LYS A 389 -5.81 21.21 -12.79
CA LYS A 389 -7.09 21.49 -13.48
C LYS A 389 -7.60 20.31 -14.30
N GLU A 390 -6.69 19.55 -14.90
CA GLU A 390 -7.02 18.49 -15.84
C GLU A 390 -6.10 17.28 -15.67
N ILE A 391 -6.70 16.11 -15.59
CA ILE A 391 -5.98 14.82 -15.57
C ILE A 391 -6.48 13.98 -16.73
N THR A 392 -5.55 13.46 -17.53
CA THR A 392 -5.85 12.61 -18.67
C THR A 392 -5.22 11.23 -18.49
N PHE A 393 -6.04 10.20 -18.65
CA PHE A 393 -5.65 8.80 -18.70
C PHE A 393 -5.81 8.29 -20.13
N ASN A 394 -4.69 8.03 -20.81
CA ASN A 394 -4.67 7.43 -22.15
C ASN A 394 -4.76 5.90 -22.10
N ASN A 395 -5.43 5.34 -21.10
CA ASN A 395 -5.78 3.93 -21.02
C ASN A 395 -6.99 3.73 -20.10
N SER A 396 -7.24 2.50 -19.66
CA SER A 396 -8.45 2.21 -18.88
C SER A 396 -8.55 2.97 -17.57
N GLY A 397 -7.47 3.14 -16.81
CA GLY A 397 -7.44 3.89 -15.54
C GLY A 397 -8.40 3.40 -14.43
N PHE A 398 -9.37 2.53 -14.75
CA PHE A 398 -10.41 2.00 -13.87
C PHE A 398 -9.86 1.07 -12.78
N ASN A 399 -8.78 0.35 -13.08
CA ASN A 399 -8.14 -0.58 -12.15
C ASN A 399 -7.20 0.12 -11.15
N CYS A 400 -7.18 1.45 -11.12
CA CYS A 400 -6.32 2.22 -10.23
C CYS A 400 -7.10 2.73 -9.02
N SER A 401 -6.54 2.50 -7.83
CA SER A 401 -6.99 3.12 -6.58
C SER A 401 -6.55 4.58 -6.56
N LEU A 402 -7.35 5.46 -7.16
CA LEU A 402 -7.14 6.91 -7.17
C LEU A 402 -7.63 7.51 -5.86
N THR A 403 -6.75 8.19 -5.14
CA THR A 403 -7.11 9.01 -3.98
C THR A 403 -6.81 10.48 -4.30
N PHE A 404 -7.84 11.32 -4.29
CA PHE A 404 -7.72 12.77 -4.46
C PHE A 404 -7.69 13.44 -3.08
N VAL A 405 -6.74 14.36 -2.86
CA VAL A 405 -6.61 15.08 -1.59
C VAL A 405 -6.47 16.58 -1.86
N ASN A 406 -7.41 17.38 -1.35
CA ASN A 406 -7.42 18.85 -1.49
C ASN A 406 -7.37 19.35 -2.94
N MET A 407 -8.10 18.72 -3.86
CA MET A 407 -8.07 19.00 -5.32
C MET A 407 -9.07 20.08 -5.77
N GLN A 408 -9.11 21.23 -5.09
CA GLN A 408 -10.17 22.25 -5.26
C GLN A 408 -10.30 22.85 -6.67
N ASN A 409 -9.23 22.82 -7.48
CA ASN A 409 -9.24 23.37 -8.84
C ASN A 409 -9.40 22.32 -9.93
N LEU A 410 -9.63 21.05 -9.58
CA LEU A 410 -9.76 19.96 -10.56
C LEU A 410 -11.09 20.06 -11.31
N LYS A 411 -11.05 20.49 -12.57
CA LYS A 411 -12.27 20.70 -13.36
C LYS A 411 -12.62 19.51 -14.24
N LYS A 412 -11.62 18.74 -14.67
CA LYS A 412 -11.79 17.75 -15.73
C LYS A 412 -10.92 16.52 -15.54
N ILE A 413 -11.50 15.35 -15.75
CA ILE A 413 -10.79 14.08 -15.87
C ILE A 413 -11.21 13.40 -17.18
N VAL A 414 -10.23 12.95 -17.97
CA VAL A 414 -10.47 12.31 -19.27
C VAL A 414 -9.96 10.87 -19.25
N PHE A 415 -10.81 9.91 -19.60
CA PHE A 415 -10.46 8.51 -19.84
C PHE A 415 -10.62 8.20 -21.34
N LYS A 416 -9.52 8.04 -22.08
CA LYS A 416 -9.57 7.95 -23.55
C LYS A 416 -9.97 6.60 -24.15
N TYR A 417 -9.83 5.50 -23.41
CA TYR A 417 -10.04 4.13 -23.95
C TYR A 417 -11.24 3.40 -23.33
N GLU A 418 -12.21 4.15 -22.79
CA GLU A 418 -13.30 3.61 -21.95
C GLU A 418 -14.71 3.91 -22.50
N SER A 419 -14.80 4.35 -23.75
CA SER A 419 -16.03 4.54 -24.51
C SER A 419 -16.98 3.33 -24.48
N ASN A 420 -16.45 2.10 -24.56
CA ASN A 420 -17.25 0.87 -24.62
C ASN A 420 -17.76 0.37 -23.25
N ARG A 421 -17.47 1.08 -22.15
CA ARG A 421 -17.96 0.71 -20.81
C ARG A 421 -19.45 0.93 -20.67
N LYS A 422 -20.08 0.05 -19.88
CA LYS A 422 -21.50 0.17 -19.53
C LYS A 422 -21.76 1.49 -18.81
N SER A 423 -22.88 2.14 -19.12
CA SER A 423 -23.22 3.48 -18.60
C SER A 423 -23.29 3.56 -17.07
N TYR A 424 -23.57 2.46 -16.36
CA TYR A 424 -23.54 2.44 -14.90
C TYR A 424 -22.11 2.49 -14.33
N GLU A 425 -21.12 1.88 -15.00
CA GLU A 425 -19.72 1.88 -14.54
C GLU A 425 -19.13 3.30 -14.65
N LYS A 426 -19.45 3.99 -15.74
CA LYS A 426 -19.10 5.39 -15.96
C LYS A 426 -19.68 6.32 -14.88
N ARG A 427 -20.97 6.16 -14.56
CA ARG A 427 -21.66 6.93 -13.52
C ARG A 427 -21.07 6.69 -12.14
N ARG A 428 -20.92 5.43 -11.73
CA ARG A 428 -20.29 5.07 -10.45
C ARG A 428 -18.89 5.67 -10.31
N ARG A 429 -18.08 5.59 -11.38
CA ARG A 429 -16.73 6.15 -11.36
C ARG A 429 -16.72 7.67 -11.23
N GLN A 430 -17.63 8.35 -11.91
CA GLN A 430 -17.82 9.79 -11.74
C GLN A 430 -18.20 10.15 -10.30
N GLU A 431 -19.16 9.45 -9.71
CA GLU A 431 -19.56 9.64 -8.31
C GLU A 431 -18.39 9.42 -7.34
N GLU A 432 -17.60 8.35 -7.52
CA GLU A 432 -16.40 8.08 -6.72
C GLU A 432 -15.37 9.22 -6.80
N ILE A 433 -15.16 9.77 -8.00
CA ILE A 433 -14.26 10.91 -8.23
C ILE A 433 -14.80 12.16 -7.54
N GLU A 434 -16.07 12.51 -7.75
CA GLU A 434 -16.68 13.71 -7.18
C GLU A 434 -16.70 13.66 -5.65
N ILE A 435 -17.00 12.50 -5.06
CA ILE A 435 -16.92 12.27 -3.60
C ILE A 435 -15.49 12.46 -3.11
N SER A 436 -14.50 11.90 -3.80
CA SER A 436 -13.10 12.00 -3.40
C SER A 436 -12.53 13.42 -3.54
N VAL A 437 -12.98 14.17 -4.55
CA VAL A 437 -12.52 15.55 -4.82
C VAL A 437 -13.27 16.55 -3.92
N GLY A 438 -14.54 16.28 -3.60
CA GLY A 438 -15.39 17.10 -2.75
C GLY A 438 -16.16 18.21 -3.48
N HIS A 439 -16.19 18.18 -4.82
CA HIS A 439 -16.98 19.07 -5.67
C HIS A 439 -17.19 18.45 -7.07
N PRO A 440 -18.12 18.98 -7.89
CA PRO A 440 -18.35 18.47 -9.25
C PRO A 440 -17.11 18.57 -10.14
N VAL A 441 -16.87 17.53 -10.96
CA VAL A 441 -15.77 17.42 -11.91
C VAL A 441 -16.31 16.87 -13.22
N GLU A 442 -15.94 17.47 -14.36
CA GLU A 442 -16.30 16.95 -15.68
C GLU A 442 -15.52 15.65 -15.94
N VAL A 443 -16.21 14.51 -16.01
CA VAL A 443 -15.59 13.22 -16.33
C VAL A 443 -15.95 12.80 -17.76
N ILE A 444 -14.96 12.80 -18.65
CA ILE A 444 -15.13 12.46 -20.06
C ILE A 444 -14.62 11.04 -20.32
N PHE A 445 -15.47 10.22 -20.94
CA PHE A 445 -15.10 8.89 -21.44
C PHE A 445 -15.07 8.92 -22.97
N GLY A 446 -13.87 9.00 -23.55
CA GLY A 446 -13.65 9.11 -24.99
C GLY A 446 -13.45 7.76 -25.70
N HIS A 447 -13.52 7.81 -27.03
CA HIS A 447 -12.89 6.88 -27.98
C HIS A 447 -11.69 7.64 -28.58
N GLU A 448 -10.57 6.98 -28.83
CA GLU A 448 -9.57 7.50 -29.77
C GLU A 448 -9.85 6.88 -31.15
N ASP A 449 -10.29 7.72 -32.09
CA ASP A 449 -10.17 7.41 -33.51
C ASP A 449 -8.69 7.62 -33.87
N ASN A 450 -8.02 6.55 -34.33
CA ASN A 450 -6.60 6.47 -34.75
C ASN A 450 -5.56 6.20 -33.64
N PHE A 451 -5.43 4.92 -33.26
CA PHE A 451 -4.11 4.33 -33.02
C PHE A 451 -3.96 3.17 -34.00
N ASP A 452 -3.26 3.41 -35.10
CA ASP A 452 -2.78 2.35 -35.99
C ASP A 452 -1.88 1.40 -35.19
N ASP A 453 -2.18 0.10 -35.34
CA ASP A 453 -1.38 -1.09 -35.08
C ASP A 453 -0.05 -0.89 -34.35
N LEU A 454 -0.02 -1.18 -33.03
CA LEU A 454 1.17 -1.74 -32.38
C LEU A 454 0.92 -2.29 -30.97
N PHE A 455 -0.12 -3.07 -30.74
CA PHE A 455 -0.12 -3.99 -29.58
C PHE A 455 -1.06 -5.17 -29.80
N TYR A 456 -0.50 -6.38 -29.92
CA TYR A 456 -1.21 -7.58 -29.49
C TYR A 456 -0.28 -8.68 -28.96
N TYR A 457 -0.71 -9.22 -27.82
CA TYR A 457 -0.43 -10.52 -27.23
C TYR A 457 0.94 -10.83 -26.61
N SER A 458 0.96 -10.84 -25.28
CA SER A 458 1.53 -11.97 -24.52
C SER A 458 0.45 -12.58 -23.62
N VAL A 459 -0.56 -13.18 -24.26
CA VAL A 459 -1.34 -14.26 -23.64
C VAL A 459 -0.52 -15.54 -23.84
N TYR A 460 -0.11 -16.16 -22.74
CA TYR A 460 0.31 -17.56 -22.75
C TYR A 460 -0.90 -18.42 -23.18
N LYS A 461 -1.05 -18.63 -24.49
CA LYS A 461 -1.82 -19.75 -25.02
C LYS A 461 -0.86 -20.93 -25.14
N LEU A 462 -0.93 -21.80 -24.15
CA LEU A 462 -0.41 -23.16 -24.21
C LEU A 462 -1.19 -23.89 -25.33
N ILE A 463 -0.60 -24.04 -26.51
CA ILE A 463 -1.14 -24.93 -27.55
C ILE A 463 -0.62 -26.33 -27.23
N ILE A 464 -1.49 -27.16 -26.64
CA ILE A 464 -1.28 -28.60 -26.50
C ILE A 464 -1.61 -29.24 -27.84
N PHE A 465 -0.60 -29.78 -28.54
CA PHE A 465 -0.82 -30.71 -29.65
C PHE A 465 -1.08 -32.11 -29.08
N TYR A 466 -2.28 -32.65 -29.32
CA TYR A 466 -2.54 -34.08 -29.17
C TYR A 466 -2.10 -34.80 -30.46
N PRO A 467 -1.26 -35.85 -30.39
CA PRO A 467 -1.08 -36.74 -31.53
C PRO A 467 -2.36 -37.55 -31.73
N LYS A 468 -2.96 -37.45 -32.92
CA LYS A 468 -4.01 -38.39 -33.34
C LYS A 468 -3.39 -39.77 -33.56
N LYS A 469 -3.81 -40.74 -32.75
CA LYS A 469 -3.74 -42.16 -33.10
C LYS A 469 -4.77 -42.42 -34.21
N THR A 470 -4.29 -42.82 -35.38
CA THR A 470 -4.68 -43.99 -36.19
C THR A 470 -3.84 -43.97 -37.45
#